data_AF-A0A7L0HHT0-F1
#
_entry.id   AF-A0A7L0HHT0-F1
#
_cell.length_a   1.000
_cell.length_b   1.000
_cell.length_c   1.000
_cell.angle_alpha   90.00
_cell.angle_beta   90.00
_cell.angle_gamma   90.00
#
_symmetry.space_group_name_H-M   'P 1'
#
loop_
_entity.id
_entity.type
_entity.pdbx_description
1 polymer ?
#
loop_
_entity_poly.entity_id
_entity_poly.type
_entity_poly.pdbx_seq_one_letter_code
_entity_poly.pdbx_strand_id
1 'polypeptide(L)'
;QRRQFPHGIPECGTDALRMALCSHNVHGDDIRLEVGTVLSYRHFCNKIWNALKFVLNALGPGFIPQPPEETVPRSPMDRWVLSRLVQAVGEYERRMEAMEVHGAMAAVHHFWLQCFCDVYLVGGPVCL
;
A
#
# COMPACT_ATOMS: atom_id res chain seq x y z
N GLN A 1 -0.02 26.08 -16.18
CA GLN A 1 -1.29 25.47 -15.74
C GLN A 1 -2.30 25.26 -16.87
N ARG A 2 -2.93 26.29 -17.49
CA ARG A 2 -3.93 26.11 -18.57
C ARG A 2 -3.44 25.30 -19.79
N ARG A 3 -2.15 25.39 -20.14
CA ARG A 3 -1.53 24.58 -21.22
C ARG A 3 -1.37 23.10 -20.87
N GLN A 4 -1.18 22.77 -19.59
CA GLN A 4 -0.95 21.39 -19.12
C GLN A 4 -2.26 20.70 -18.71
N PHE A 5 -3.26 21.47 -18.29
CA PHE A 5 -4.57 20.99 -17.86
C PHE A 5 -5.67 21.83 -18.52
N PRO A 6 -5.90 21.66 -19.83
CA PRO A 6 -6.91 22.44 -20.58
C PRO A 6 -8.34 22.20 -20.07
N HIS A 7 -8.58 21.05 -19.43
CA HIS A 7 -9.87 20.67 -18.85
C HIS A 7 -9.90 20.74 -17.30
N GLY A 8 -8.90 21.38 -16.69
CA GLY A 8 -8.74 21.41 -15.23
C GLY A 8 -7.97 20.20 -14.67
N ILE A 9 -7.63 20.26 -13.38
CA ILE A 9 -6.95 19.18 -12.67
C ILE A 9 -8.02 18.17 -12.25
N PRO A 10 -7.86 16.87 -12.59
CA PRO A 10 -8.81 15.84 -12.19
C PRO A 10 -8.87 15.72 -10.66
N GLU A 11 -10.01 15.27 -10.14
CA GLU A 11 -10.12 14.96 -8.73
C GLU A 11 -9.21 13.78 -8.38
N CYS A 12 -8.33 13.97 -7.40
CA CYS A 12 -7.32 12.98 -7.04
C CYS A 12 -7.60 12.28 -5.70
N GLY A 13 -8.36 12.91 -4.80
CA GLY A 13 -8.56 12.47 -3.43
C GLY A 13 -7.43 12.89 -2.48
N THR A 14 -7.74 13.14 -1.21
CA THR A 14 -6.80 13.66 -0.21
C THR A 14 -5.66 12.69 0.10
N ASP A 15 -5.96 11.41 0.25
CA ASP A 15 -4.93 10.41 0.60
C ASP A 15 -3.96 10.17 -0.56
N ALA A 16 -4.44 10.18 -1.80
CA ALA A 16 -3.58 10.10 -2.97
C ALA A 16 -2.59 11.26 -3.04
N LEU A 17 -3.02 12.48 -2.70
CA LEU A 17 -2.15 13.66 -2.62
C LEU A 17 -1.11 13.51 -1.51
N ARG A 18 -1.51 13.07 -0.31
CA ARG A 18 -0.58 12.83 0.80
C ARG A 18 0.46 11.78 0.45
N MET A 19 0.04 10.64 -0.10
CA MET A 19 0.96 9.57 -0.50
C MET A 19 1.91 10.03 -1.61
N ALA A 20 1.42 10.79 -2.60
CA ALA A 20 2.26 11.36 -3.64
C ALA A 20 3.33 12.27 -3.05
N LEU A 21 2.96 13.21 -2.18
CA LEU A 21 3.91 14.10 -1.49
C LEU A 21 4.93 13.32 -0.66
N CYS A 22 4.47 12.36 0.14
CA CYS A 22 5.34 11.52 0.97
C CYS A 22 6.30 10.65 0.14
N SER A 23 5.97 10.33 -1.11
CA SER A 23 6.82 9.50 -1.99
C SER A 23 7.96 10.26 -2.67
N HIS A 24 7.96 11.59 -2.61
CA HIS A 24 9.05 12.38 -3.15
C HIS A 24 10.25 12.34 -2.21
N ASN A 25 11.40 11.97 -2.76
CA ASN A 25 12.66 12.10 -2.04
C ASN A 25 13.09 13.57 -1.99
N VAL A 26 12.77 14.23 -0.88
CA VAL A 26 13.08 15.65 -0.67
C VAL A 26 14.47 15.77 -0.05
N HIS A 27 15.46 16.08 -0.89
CA HIS A 27 16.82 16.44 -0.45
C HIS A 27 17.13 17.93 -0.66
N GLY A 28 16.13 18.75 -0.98
CA GLY A 28 16.26 20.20 -1.23
C GLY A 28 14.92 20.92 -1.09
N ASP A 29 14.86 22.20 -1.47
CA ASP A 29 13.75 23.08 -1.11
C ASP A 29 12.47 22.89 -1.96
N ASP A 30 12.60 22.32 -3.16
CA ASP A 30 11.50 22.26 -4.12
C ASP A 30 10.98 20.82 -4.36
N ILE A 31 9.66 20.65 -4.25
CA ILE A 31 8.96 19.43 -4.65
C ILE A 31 8.29 19.67 -6.00
N ARG A 32 8.77 18.99 -7.04
CA ARG A 32 8.08 18.94 -8.33
C ARG A 32 6.94 17.92 -8.28
N LEU A 33 5.77 18.38 -7.82
CA LEU A 33 4.57 17.55 -7.79
C LEU A 33 3.97 17.38 -9.18
N GLU A 34 3.89 16.13 -9.64
CA GLU A 34 3.27 15.79 -10.91
C GLU A 34 1.88 15.19 -10.67
N VAL A 35 0.85 15.74 -11.33
CA VAL A 35 -0.54 15.25 -11.20
C VAL A 35 -0.65 13.77 -11.59
N GLY A 36 0.18 13.31 -12.53
CA GLY A 36 0.26 11.89 -12.89
C GLY A 36 0.66 10.98 -11.72
N THR A 37 1.56 11.43 -10.86
CA THR A 37 1.95 10.73 -9.62
C THR A 37 0.77 10.65 -8.66
N VAL A 38 0.04 11.75 -8.49
CA VAL A 38 -1.15 11.77 -7.62
C VAL A 38 -2.23 10.81 -8.13
N LEU A 39 -2.47 10.79 -9.44
CA LEU A 39 -3.41 9.86 -10.06
C LEU A 39 -2.97 8.40 -9.89
N SER A 40 -1.67 8.12 -9.97
CA SER A 40 -1.13 6.78 -9.71
C SER A 40 -1.43 6.33 -8.27
N TYR A 41 -1.25 7.22 -7.29
CA TYR A 41 -1.63 6.91 -5.90
C TYR A 41 -3.15 6.80 -5.69
N ARG A 42 -3.98 7.51 -6.47
CA ARG A 42 -5.44 7.27 -6.46
C ARG A 42 -5.76 5.84 -6.91
N HIS A 43 -5.11 5.34 -7.96
CA HIS A 43 -5.27 3.96 -8.40
C HIS A 43 -4.77 2.97 -7.34
N PHE A 44 -3.67 3.29 -6.64
CA PHE A 44 -3.18 2.50 -5.52
C PHE A 44 -4.20 2.42 -4.36
N CYS A 45 -4.76 3.55 -3.92
CA CYS A 45 -5.82 3.56 -2.90
C CYS A 45 -7.03 2.71 -3.30
N ASN A 46 -7.46 2.80 -4.57
CA ASN A 46 -8.53 1.97 -5.10
C ASN A 46 -8.16 0.46 -5.11
N LYS A 47 -6.89 0.12 -5.39
CA LYS A 47 -6.40 -1.25 -5.34
C LYS A 47 -6.44 -1.80 -3.91
N ILE A 48 -6.01 -1.02 -2.91
CA ILE A 48 -6.15 -1.38 -1.48
C ILE A 48 -7.63 -1.62 -1.13
N TRP A 49 -8.52 -0.71 -1.51
CA TRP A 49 -9.95 -0.84 -1.24
C TRP A 49 -10.55 -2.12 -1.84
N ASN A 50 -10.18 -2.45 -3.08
CA ASN A 50 -10.66 -3.67 -3.73
C ASN A 50 -10.06 -4.94 -3.09
N ALA A 51 -8.78 -4.91 -2.71
CA ALA A 51 -8.14 -6.01 -1.98
C ALA A 51 -8.83 -6.28 -0.64
N LEU A 52 -9.13 -5.24 0.15
CA LEU A 52 -9.84 -5.37 1.41
C LEU A 52 -11.25 -5.95 1.23
N LYS A 53 -12.02 -5.44 0.25
CA LYS A 53 -13.35 -6.00 -0.05
C LYS A 53 -13.27 -7.47 -0.46
N PHE A 54 -12.27 -7.86 -1.26
CA PHE A 54 -12.06 -9.24 -1.64
C PHE A 54 -11.81 -10.13 -0.42
N VAL A 55 -10.89 -9.72 0.46
CA VAL A 55 -10.57 -10.45 1.71
C VAL A 55 -11.80 -10.56 2.61
N LEU A 56 -12.50 -9.45 2.87
CA LEU A 56 -13.70 -9.45 3.73
C LEU A 56 -14.80 -10.37 3.17
N ASN A 57 -15.00 -10.37 1.84
CA ASN A 57 -15.96 -11.27 1.20
C ASN A 57 -15.54 -12.73 1.32
N ALA A 58 -14.24 -13.04 1.23
CA ALA A 58 -13.72 -14.39 1.38
C ALA A 58 -13.85 -14.93 2.82
N LEU A 59 -13.69 -14.06 3.82
CA LEU A 59 -13.86 -14.39 5.23
C LEU A 59 -15.34 -14.63 5.61
N GLY A 60 -16.26 -13.90 4.97
CA GLY A 60 -17.69 -14.00 5.20
C GLY A 60 -18.20 -13.20 6.41
N PRO A 61 -19.52 -13.00 6.53
CA PRO A 61 -20.13 -12.08 7.51
C PRO A 61 -20.05 -12.52 8.97
N GLY A 62 -19.69 -13.79 9.23
CA GLY A 62 -19.57 -14.37 10.57
C GLY A 62 -18.12 -14.60 11.01
N PHE A 63 -17.14 -14.06 10.29
CA PHE A 63 -15.74 -14.24 10.65
C PHE A 63 -15.43 -13.52 11.97
N ILE A 64 -14.90 -14.27 12.92
CA ILE A 64 -14.41 -13.76 14.19
C ILE A 64 -12.88 -13.92 14.17
N PRO A 65 -12.11 -12.82 14.21
CA PRO A 65 -10.66 -12.92 14.21
C PRO A 65 -10.18 -13.63 15.48
N GLN A 66 -9.25 -14.57 15.29
CA GLN A 66 -8.56 -15.21 16.41
C GLN A 66 -7.62 -14.20 17.08
N PRO A 67 -7.31 -14.38 18.38
CA PRO A 67 -6.26 -13.62 19.02
C PRO A 67 -4.94 -13.73 18.24
N PRO A 68 -4.13 -12.67 18.15
CA PRO A 68 -2.85 -12.71 17.46
C PRO A 68 -1.92 -13.84 17.95
N GLU A 69 -1.98 -14.16 19.25
CA GLU A 69 -1.19 -15.22 19.88
C GLU A 69 -1.56 -16.62 19.37
N GLU A 70 -2.80 -16.79 18.90
CA GLU A 70 -3.34 -18.04 18.37
C GLU A 70 -3.28 -18.08 16.83
N THR A 71 -2.92 -16.96 16.20
CA THR A 71 -2.89 -16.82 14.74
C THR A 71 -1.59 -17.41 14.19
N VAL A 72 -1.65 -18.67 13.77
CA VAL A 72 -0.51 -19.40 13.17
C VAL A 72 -0.68 -19.52 11.65
N PRO A 73 0.36 -19.29 10.84
CA PRO A 73 0.28 -19.45 9.39
C PRO A 73 -0.06 -20.90 9.02
N ARG A 74 -1.16 -21.10 8.29
CA ARG A 74 -1.69 -22.44 7.97
C ARG A 74 -1.09 -23.01 6.69
N SER A 75 -0.69 -22.15 5.77
CA SER A 75 -0.06 -22.51 4.49
C SER A 75 1.37 -21.97 4.36
N PRO A 76 2.21 -22.55 3.49
CA PRO A 76 3.50 -21.96 3.12
C PRO A 76 3.36 -20.53 2.57
N MET A 77 2.23 -20.24 1.92
CA MET A 77 1.93 -18.94 1.34
C MET A 77 1.62 -17.89 2.41
N ASP A 78 0.89 -18.26 3.47
CA ASP A 78 0.61 -17.40 4.62
C ASP A 78 1.93 -17.06 5.34
N ARG A 79 2.78 -18.07 5.53
CA ARG A 79 4.12 -17.87 6.13
C ARG A 79 4.97 -16.94 5.27
N TRP A 80 4.92 -17.09 3.96
CA TRP A 80 5.65 -16.25 3.03
C TRP A 80 5.18 -14.78 3.08
N VAL A 81 3.86 -14.53 3.01
CA VAL A 81 3.36 -13.14 3.03
C VAL A 81 3.61 -12.47 4.36
N LEU A 82 3.51 -13.20 5.49
CA LEU A 82 3.84 -12.68 6.81
C LEU A 82 5.34 -12.37 6.94
N SER A 83 6.21 -13.21 6.37
CA SER A 83 7.64 -12.90 6.27
C SER A 83 7.90 -11.62 5.47
N ARG A 84 7.21 -11.42 4.34
CA ARG A 84 7.31 -10.17 3.56
C ARG A 84 6.79 -8.96 4.33
N LEU A 85 5.71 -9.13 5.10
CA LEU A 85 5.15 -8.08 5.93
C LEU A 85 6.14 -7.63 7.01
N VAL A 86 6.74 -8.59 7.74
CA VAL A 86 7.77 -8.27 8.76
C VAL A 86 8.95 -7.54 8.15
N GLN A 87 9.41 -7.95 6.96
CA GLN A 87 10.48 -7.25 6.25
C GLN A 87 10.08 -5.81 5.86
N ALA A 88 8.85 -5.61 5.38
CA ALA A 88 8.34 -4.30 5.00
C ALA A 88 8.18 -3.38 6.20
N VAL A 89 7.68 -3.90 7.34
CA VAL A 89 7.58 -3.14 8.61
C VAL A 89 8.96 -2.72 9.10
N GLY A 90 9.93 -3.65 9.13
CA GLY A 90 11.29 -3.32 9.57
C GLY A 90 11.98 -2.30 8.65
N GLU A 91 11.72 -2.34 7.32
CA GLU A 91 12.21 -1.32 6.41
C GLU A 91 11.51 0.03 6.64
N TYR A 92 10.19 0.02 6.81
CA TYR A 92 9.42 1.22 7.13
C TYR A 92 9.95 1.91 8.39
N GLU A 93 10.14 1.15 9.47
CA GLU A 93 10.67 1.66 10.75
C GLU A 93 12.05 2.28 10.58
N ARG A 94 13.01 1.56 9.96
CA ARG A 94 14.36 2.09 9.70
C ARG A 94 14.34 3.39 8.89
N ARG A 95 13.50 3.46 7.85
CA ARG A 95 13.38 4.66 7.00
C ARG A 95 12.75 5.82 7.76
N MET A 96 11.74 5.56 8.58
CA MET A 96 11.12 6.58 9.42
C MET A 96 12.08 7.11 10.48
N GLU A 97 12.89 6.25 11.11
CA GLU A 97 13.96 6.65 12.04
C GLU A 97 15.01 7.54 11.37
N ALA A 98 15.35 7.24 10.12
CA ALA A 98 16.24 8.06 9.29
C ALA A 98 15.57 9.32 8.71
N MET A 99 14.30 9.58 9.03
CA MET A 99 13.48 10.66 8.46
C MET A 99 13.33 10.58 6.92
N GLU A 100 13.52 9.39 6.35
CA GLU A 100 13.40 9.08 4.93
C GLU A 100 11.96 8.63 4.58
N VAL A 101 11.00 9.56 4.70
CA VAL A 101 9.56 9.28 4.50
C VAL A 101 9.27 8.64 3.12
N HIS A 102 9.99 9.04 2.08
CA HIS A 102 9.86 8.47 0.74
C HIS A 102 10.23 6.98 0.68
N GLY A 103 11.29 6.58 1.40
CA GLY A 103 11.70 5.19 1.50
C GLY A 103 10.67 4.36 2.28
N ALA A 104 10.12 4.94 3.34
CA ALA A 104 9.05 4.32 4.13
C ALA A 104 7.79 4.08 3.26
N MET A 105 7.38 5.08 2.47
CA MET A 105 6.27 4.94 1.51
C MET A 105 6.54 3.88 0.44
N ALA A 106 7.78 3.82 -0.07
CA ALA A 106 8.16 2.81 -1.05
C ALA A 106 8.05 1.38 -0.49
N ALA A 107 8.45 1.16 0.77
CA ALA A 107 8.33 -0.13 1.44
C ALA A 107 6.85 -0.59 1.56
N VAL A 108 5.96 0.32 2.00
CA VAL A 108 4.51 0.04 2.09
C VAL A 108 3.91 -0.25 0.72
N HIS A 109 4.23 0.58 -0.27
CA HIS A 109 3.72 0.43 -1.63
C HIS A 109 4.19 -0.90 -2.27
N HIS A 110 5.46 -1.25 -2.09
CA HIS A 110 6.03 -2.51 -2.57
C HIS A 110 5.31 -3.72 -1.96
N PHE A 111 5.14 -3.75 -0.63
CA PHE A 111 4.45 -4.85 0.04
C PHE A 111 3.02 -5.01 -0.48
N TRP A 112 2.25 -3.92 -0.53
CA TRP A 112 0.85 -3.98 -0.94
C TRP A 112 0.68 -4.46 -2.38
N LEU A 113 1.47 -3.93 -3.31
CA LEU A 113 1.35 -4.32 -4.72
C LEU A 113 2.00 -5.67 -4.99
N GLN A 114 3.32 -5.75 -4.79
CA GLN A 114 4.14 -6.84 -5.31
C GLN A 114 4.05 -8.10 -4.45
N CYS A 115 3.76 -7.97 -3.15
CA CYS A 115 3.65 -9.14 -2.27
C CYS A 115 2.19 -9.52 -2.03
N PHE A 116 1.38 -8.59 -1.56
CA PHE A 116 0.01 -8.90 -1.15
C PHE A 116 -0.93 -9.06 -2.34
N CYS A 117 -1.09 -8.03 -3.17
CA CYS A 117 -2.04 -8.08 -4.27
C CYS A 117 -1.63 -9.04 -5.38
N ASP A 118 -0.39 -8.93 -5.87
CA ASP A 118 0.01 -9.62 -7.10
C ASP A 118 0.34 -11.11 -6.87
N VAL A 119 0.69 -11.48 -5.63
CA VAL A 119 1.16 -12.83 -5.30
C VAL A 119 0.24 -13.50 -4.29
N TYR A 120 0.01 -12.91 -3.10
CA TYR A 120 -0.80 -13.55 -2.05
C TYR A 120 -2.28 -13.71 -2.45
N LEU A 121 -2.94 -12.66 -2.94
CA LEU A 121 -4.36 -12.74 -3.31
C LEU A 121 -4.64 -13.60 -4.55
N VAL A 122 -3.64 -13.83 -5.41
CA VAL A 122 -3.77 -14.65 -6.61
C VAL A 122 -3.38 -16.11 -6.33
N GLY A 123 -2.48 -16.34 -5.37
CA GLY A 123 -1.81 -17.63 -5.15
C GLY A 123 -2.62 -18.70 -4.42
N GLY A 124 -3.84 -18.42 -3.94
CA GLY A 124 -4.69 -19.42 -3.29
C GLY A 124 -5.84 -18.82 -2.48
N PRO A 125 -6.73 -19.67 -1.91
CA PRO A 125 -7.77 -19.20 -1.01
C PRO A 125 -7.15 -18.51 0.20
N VAL A 126 -7.66 -17.31 0.54
CA VAL A 126 -7.23 -16.57 1.73
C VAL A 126 -7.62 -17.38 2.97
N CYS A 127 -6.64 -17.99 3.62
CA CYS A 127 -6.81 -18.77 4.83
C CYS A 127 -6.14 -18.05 6.01
N LEU A 128 -6.77 -16.97 6.49
CA LEU A 128 -6.41 -16.35 7.77
C LEU A 128 -7.20 -17.02 8.90
#